data_AF-A0A967NAA4-F1
#
_entry.id   AF-A0A967NAA4-F1
#
_cell.length_a   1.000
_cell.length_b   1.000
_cell.length_c   1.000
_cell.angle_alpha   90.00
_cell.angle_beta   90.00
_cell.angle_gamma   90.00
#
_symmetry.space_group_name_H-M   'P 1'
#
loop_
_entity.id
_entity.type
_entity.pdbx_description
1 polymer ?
#
loop_
_entity_poly.entity_id
_entity_poly.type
_entity_poly.pdbx_seq_one_letter_code
_entity_poly.pdbx_strand_id
1 'polypeptide(L)'
;GIRMDVRVPLAAGPLDVELETVSTAVAVVGPSGAGKSTLLRVLAGVESRARGVVEVDGATWLDTEGGVLVPAWRRRVGWVP
;
A
#
# COMPACT_ATOMS: atom_id res chain seq x y z
N GLY A 1 -0.03 -13.19 4.32
CA GLY A 1 0.15 -12.84 2.90
C GLY A 1 -0.35 -11.43 2.65
N ILE A 2 0.16 -10.78 1.62
CA ILE A 2 -0.20 -9.41 1.22
C ILE A 2 -0.86 -9.50 -0.15
N ARG A 3 -2.05 -8.92 -0.29
CA ARG A 3 -2.72 -8.66 -1.56
C ARG A 3 -2.93 -7.15 -1.69
N MET A 4 -2.52 -6.59 -2.82
CA MET A 4 -2.68 -5.18 -3.14
C MET A 4 -3.09 -5.05 -4.59
N ASP A 5 -4.13 -4.29 -4.83
CA ASP A 5 -4.47 -3.73 -6.13
C ASP A 5 -4.82 -2.27 -5.88
N VAL A 6 -3.84 -1.39 -6.11
CA VAL A 6 -3.97 0.03 -5.76
C VAL A 6 -3.42 0.94 -6.84
N ARG A 7 -4.12 2.06 -7.01
CA ARG A 7 -3.68 3.23 -7.76
C ARG A 7 -3.45 4.39 -6.81
N VAL A 8 -2.32 5.07 -6.96
CA VAL A 8 -2.02 6.33 -6.25
C VAL A 8 -1.69 7.42 -7.26
N PRO A 9 -2.43 8.55 -7.29
CA PRO A 9 -2.08 9.66 -8.15
C PRO A 9 -0.79 10.35 -7.64
N LEU A 10 0.22 10.48 -8.50
CA LEU A 10 1.45 11.25 -8.24
C LEU A 10 1.66 12.29 -9.33
N ALA A 11 2.52 13.29 -9.05
CA ALA A 11 2.80 14.38 -10.00
C ALA A 11 3.43 13.91 -11.31
N ALA A 12 4.26 12.85 -11.26
CA ALA A 12 4.94 12.28 -12.43
C ALA A 12 4.11 11.23 -13.19
N GLY A 13 2.86 10.98 -12.77
CA GLY A 13 2.01 9.91 -13.28
C GLY A 13 1.50 9.01 -12.15
N PRO A 14 0.42 8.24 -12.37
CA PRO A 14 -0.09 7.33 -11.36
C PRO A 14 0.91 6.22 -11.05
N LEU A 15 0.95 5.82 -9.77
CA LEU A 15 1.56 4.57 -9.34
C LEU A 15 0.47 3.50 -9.28
N ASP A 16 0.52 2.56 -10.20
CA ASP A 16 -0.34 1.37 -10.23
C ASP A 16 0.44 0.18 -9.69
N VAL A 17 -0.13 -0.53 -8.71
CA VAL A 17 0.49 -1.68 -8.04
C VAL A 17 -0.50 -2.81 -7.93
N GLU A 18 -0.17 -3.92 -8.57
CA GLU A 18 -0.79 -5.22 -8.37
C GLU A 18 0.24 -6.16 -7.76
N LEU A 19 -0.07 -6.71 -6.59
CA LEU A 19 0.82 -7.60 -5.85
C LEU A 19 -0.01 -8.62 -5.07
N GLU A 20 0.29 -9.90 -5.24
CA GLU A 20 -0.16 -10.95 -4.35
C GLU A 20 1.03 -11.80 -3.94
N THR A 21 1.27 -11.94 -2.63
CA THR A 21 2.43 -12.67 -2.14
C THR A 21 2.23 -13.23 -0.74
N VAL A 22 2.84 -14.39 -0.51
CA VAL A 22 2.99 -15.02 0.81
C VAL A 22 4.43 -14.99 1.30
N SER A 23 5.33 -14.29 0.58
CA SER A 23 6.74 -14.20 0.94
C SER A 23 6.92 -13.53 2.31
N THR A 24 7.93 -13.98 3.06
CA THR A 24 8.34 -13.35 4.32
C THR A 24 9.15 -12.08 4.12
N ALA A 25 9.70 -11.88 2.92
CA ALA A 25 10.47 -10.69 2.56
C ALA A 25 10.22 -10.30 1.10
N VAL A 26 10.02 -9.01 0.86
CA VAL A 26 9.80 -8.43 -0.47
C VAL A 26 10.67 -7.17 -0.59
N ALA A 27 11.43 -7.06 -1.67
CA ALA A 27 12.20 -5.87 -1.99
C ALA A 27 11.46 -5.03 -3.04
N VAL A 28 11.27 -3.74 -2.77
CA VAL A 28 10.74 -2.77 -3.73
C VAL A 28 11.90 -1.93 -4.26
N VAL A 29 12.26 -2.12 -5.52
CA VAL A 29 13.41 -1.46 -6.18
C VAL A 29 12.97 -0.60 -7.35
N GLY A 30 13.79 0.41 -7.70
CA GLY A 30 13.51 1.31 -8.81
C GLY A 30 14.15 2.70 -8.63
N PRO A 31 14.16 3.55 -9.67
CA PRO A 31 14.76 4.89 -9.64
C PRO A 31 14.18 5.80 -8.57
N SER A 32 14.90 6.88 -8.23
CA SER A 32 14.33 7.94 -7.39
C SER A 32 13.07 8.51 -8.06
N GLY A 33 12.04 8.80 -7.26
CA GLY A 33 10.75 9.27 -7.78
C GLY A 33 9.80 8.19 -8.31
N ALA A 34 10.23 6.93 -8.44
CA ALA A 34 9.38 5.83 -8.94
C ALA A 34 8.20 5.42 -8.02
N GLY A 35 7.95 6.16 -6.92
CA GLY A 35 6.81 5.90 -6.04
C GLY A 35 7.04 4.88 -4.91
N LYS A 36 8.25 4.33 -4.73
CA LYS A 36 8.57 3.33 -3.70
C LYS A 36 8.15 3.74 -2.27
N SER A 37 8.58 4.92 -1.82
CA SER A 37 8.20 5.43 -0.50
C SER A 37 6.69 5.69 -0.41
N THR A 38 6.03 6.03 -1.51
CA THR A 38 4.58 6.18 -1.55
C THR A 38 3.87 4.83 -1.40
N LEU A 39 4.31 3.77 -2.10
CA LEU A 39 3.80 2.41 -1.91
C LEU A 39 3.91 1.98 -0.43
N LEU A 40 5.08 2.21 0.19
CA LEU A 40 5.27 1.87 1.59
C LEU A 40 4.38 2.71 2.53
N ARG A 41 4.15 3.99 2.21
CA ARG A 41 3.19 4.85 2.92
C ARG A 41 1.74 4.39 2.77
N VAL A 42 1.36 3.79 1.64
CA VAL A 42 0.05 3.14 1.46
C VAL A 42 -0.07 1.97 2.42
N LEU A 43 0.92 1.08 2.50
CA LEU A 43 0.94 -0.05 3.45
C LEU A 43 0.91 0.41 4.91
N ALA A 44 1.68 1.46 5.25
CA ALA A 44 1.71 2.04 6.58
C ALA A 44 0.41 2.77 6.97
N GLY A 45 -0.48 3.06 6.02
CA GLY A 45 -1.75 3.76 6.28
C GLY A 45 -1.62 5.26 6.45
N VAL A 46 -0.59 5.87 5.86
CA VAL A 46 -0.35 7.33 5.90
C VAL A 46 -0.55 8.02 4.56
N GLU A 47 -0.70 7.27 3.46
CA GLU A 47 -1.11 7.81 2.15
C GLU A 47 -2.61 7.61 1.92
N SER A 48 -3.38 8.70 2.01
CA SER A 48 -4.85 8.70 1.89
C SER A 48 -5.35 8.84 0.44
N ARG A 49 -4.47 9.14 -0.52
CA ARG A 49 -4.85 9.27 -1.94
C ARG A 49 -4.95 7.93 -2.66
N ALA A 50 -4.53 6.83 -2.04
CA ALA A 50 -4.67 5.50 -2.60
C ALA A 50 -6.14 5.16 -2.89
N ARG A 51 -6.37 4.47 -4.00
CA ARG A 51 -7.65 3.89 -4.42
C ARG A 51 -7.44 2.42 -4.74
N GLY A 52 -8.41 1.58 -4.43
CA GLY A 52 -8.33 0.12 -4.59
C GLY A 52 -8.34 -0.61 -3.25
N VAL A 53 -7.69 -1.77 -3.20
CA VAL A 53 -7.75 -2.74 -2.11
C VAL A 53 -6.36 -3.07 -1.57
N VAL A 54 -6.23 -3.14 -0.24
CA VAL A 54 -5.06 -3.65 0.46
C VAL A 54 -5.53 -4.63 1.54
N GLU A 55 -5.06 -5.87 1.45
CA GLU A 55 -5.31 -6.91 2.43
C GLU A 55 -3.98 -7.47 2.94
N VAL A 56 -3.88 -7.59 4.26
CA VAL A 56 -2.69 -8.14 4.92
C VAL A 56 -3.13 -9.17 5.95
N ASP A 57 -2.64 -10.38 5.79
CA ASP A 57 -2.93 -11.54 6.65
C ASP A 57 -4.45 -11.76 6.84
N GLY A 58 -5.21 -11.60 5.75
CA GLY A 58 -6.67 -11.76 5.72
C GLY A 58 -7.46 -10.57 6.28
N ALA A 59 -6.80 -9.50 6.74
CA ALA A 59 -7.44 -8.27 7.17
C ALA A 59 -7.41 -7.22 6.05
N THR A 60 -8.59 -6.74 5.65
CA THR A 60 -8.72 -5.61 4.72
C THR A 60 -8.34 -4.30 5.42
N TRP A 61 -7.25 -3.67 4.97
CA TRP A 61 -6.74 -2.40 5.50
C TRP A 61 -7.21 -1.20 4.67
N LEU A 62 -7.47 -1.42 3.39
CA LEU A 62 -8.05 -0.45 2.47
C LEU A 62 -9.00 -1.21 1.55
N ASP A 63 -10.20 -0.70 1.39
CA ASP A 63 -11.11 -1.03 0.30
C ASP A 63 -11.92 0.23 0.02
N THR A 64 -11.58 0.91 -1.06
CA THR A 64 -12.22 2.19 -1.38
C THR A 64 -13.66 2.06 -1.88
N GLU A 65 -14.04 0.91 -2.45
CA GLU A 65 -15.43 0.67 -2.87
C GLU A 65 -16.28 0.19 -1.68
N GLY A 66 -15.73 -0.66 -0.83
CA GLY A 66 -16.35 -1.13 0.41
C GLY A 66 -16.30 -0.13 1.58
N GLY A 67 -15.67 1.04 1.41
CA GLY A 67 -15.60 2.09 2.43
C GLY A 67 -14.68 1.77 3.62
N VAL A 68 -13.72 0.86 3.45
CA VAL A 68 -12.75 0.48 4.49
C VAL A 68 -11.49 1.32 4.38
N LEU A 69 -11.14 1.98 5.48
CA LEU A 69 -9.84 2.62 5.66
C LEU A 69 -9.37 2.42 7.10
N VAL A 70 -8.47 1.45 7.29
CA VAL A 70 -7.81 1.24 8.59
C VAL A 70 -6.71 2.29 8.76
N PRO A 71 -6.77 3.16 9.77
CA PRO A 71 -5.75 4.18 10.00
C PRO A 71 -4.44 3.55 10.49
N ALA A 72 -3.32 4.25 10.28
CA ALA A 72 -1.96 3.76 10.58
C ALA A 72 -1.82 3.15 11.99
N TRP A 73 -2.33 3.80 13.04
CA TRP A 73 -2.22 3.33 14.43
C TRP A 73 -3.03 2.06 14.75
N ARG A 74 -3.93 1.64 13.86
CA ARG A 74 -4.67 0.36 13.97
C ARG A 74 -4.10 -0.72 13.05
N ARG A 75 -3.14 -0.37 12.17
CA ARG A 75 -2.43 -1.35 11.37
C ARG A 75 -1.33 -1.97 12.21
N ARG A 76 -1.23 -3.30 12.21
CA ARG A 76 -0.17 -4.03 12.92
C ARG A 76 1.14 -3.99 12.13
N VAL A 77 1.62 -2.79 11.81
CA VAL A 77 2.80 -2.56 10.97
C VAL A 77 3.77 -1.59 11.66
N GLY A 78 5.04 -1.95 11.68
CA GLY A 78 6.11 -1.04 12.07
C GLY A 78 6.61 -0.28 10.84
N TRP A 79 6.74 1.05 10.95
CA TRP A 79 7.34 1.88 9.92
C TRP A 79 8.64 2.48 10.44
N VAL A 80 9.75 2.20 9.76
CA VAL A 80 11.07 2.75 10.07
C VAL A 80 11.52 3.54 8.83
N PRO A 81 11.54 4.88 8.87
CA PRO A 81 11.91 5.72 7.75
C PRO A 81 13.41 5.74 7.46
#